data_AF-A0A838EL25-F1
#
_entry.id   AF-A0A838EL25-F1
#
_cell.length_a   1.000
_cell.length_b   1.000
_cell.length_c   1.000
_cell.angle_alpha   90.00
_cell.angle_beta   90.00
_cell.angle_gamma   90.00
#
_symmetry.space_group_name_H-M   'P 1'
#
loop_
_entity.id
_entity.type
_entity.pdbx_description
1 polymer ?
#
loop_
_entity_poly.entity_id
_entity_poly.type
_entity_poly.pdbx_seq_one_letter_code
_entity_poly.pdbx_strand_id
1 'polypeptide(L)'
;MAIAHPSVPPGPKGEPIIGNARAFVLEPLEYLRRCAHDYGDVMQIRLGTTAIYMVSSPELIEQVLVTNNKKYRKSRFTQRRKNLFGNGLIFSEGDFWLRQRRLMQPAFHQKRIASYGEAMVAQSQRIAANWQDGQELTMQEEMMQLSLEIVTKTLFDSETTGDIHRIGKALDILIEQVSAAAVRPVQYPDWVPTPG
;
A
#
# COMPACT_ATOMS: atom_id res chain seq x y z
N MET A 1 2.94 -42.27 17.65
CA MET A 1 3.12 -40.86 18.02
C MET A 1 2.07 -40.05 17.30
N ALA A 2 1.11 -39.49 18.03
CA ALA A 2 0.01 -38.71 17.46
C ALA A 2 0.56 -37.40 16.88
N ILE A 3 0.22 -37.11 15.63
CA ILE A 3 0.45 -35.81 15.01
C ILE A 3 -0.52 -34.85 15.71
N ALA A 4 -0.02 -34.04 16.64
CA ALA A 4 -0.79 -32.97 17.25
C ALA A 4 -1.36 -32.08 16.14
N HIS A 5 -2.67 -31.83 16.19
CA HIS A 5 -3.36 -30.92 15.28
C HIS A 5 -2.58 -29.61 15.16
N PRO A 6 -2.44 -29.02 13.95
CA PRO A 6 -1.74 -27.76 13.80
C PRO A 6 -2.52 -26.71 14.59
N SER A 7 -2.01 -26.37 15.78
CA SER A 7 -2.62 -25.38 16.65
C SER A 7 -2.69 -24.08 15.87
N VAL A 8 -3.90 -23.57 15.70
CA VAL A 8 -4.12 -22.23 15.15
C VAL A 8 -3.24 -21.26 15.95
N PRO A 9 -2.41 -20.42 15.28
CA PRO A 9 -1.58 -19.43 15.96
C PRO A 9 -2.38 -18.60 16.96
N PRO A 10 -1.79 -18.23 18.10
CA PRO A 10 -2.47 -17.45 19.11
C PRO A 10 -2.87 -16.07 18.57
N GLY A 11 -3.81 -15.40 19.24
CA GLY A 11 -4.21 -14.08 18.84
C GLY A 11 -5.31 -13.48 19.71
N PRO A 12 -5.54 -12.17 19.57
CA PRO A 12 -6.54 -11.46 20.36
C PRO A 12 -7.96 -11.92 20.00
N LYS A 13 -8.78 -12.07 21.04
CA LYS A 13 -10.21 -12.35 20.87
C LYS A 13 -10.89 -11.13 20.24
N GLY A 14 -11.43 -11.31 19.03
CA GLY A 14 -12.17 -10.26 18.34
C GLY A 14 -13.64 -10.18 18.75
N GLU A 15 -14.24 -9.02 18.53
CA GLU A 15 -15.67 -8.74 18.77
C GLU A 15 -16.59 -9.63 17.91
N PRO A 16 -17.86 -9.86 18.32
CA PRO A 16 -18.84 -10.57 17.49
C PRO A 16 -18.96 -9.93 16.10
N ILE A 17 -19.06 -10.75 15.06
CA ILE A 17 -19.24 -10.35 13.64
C ILE A 17 -18.03 -9.64 13.03
N ILE A 18 -17.54 -8.55 13.60
CA ILE A 18 -16.47 -7.70 13.03
C ILE A 18 -15.05 -8.14 13.41
N GLY A 19 -14.90 -8.99 14.43
CA GLY A 19 -13.60 -9.47 14.88
C GLY A 19 -12.74 -8.34 15.45
N ASN A 20 -11.50 -8.24 14.98
CA ASN A 20 -10.50 -7.26 15.37
C ASN A 20 -10.51 -5.99 14.49
N ALA A 21 -11.48 -5.84 13.58
CA ALA A 21 -11.50 -4.76 12.59
C ALA A 21 -11.49 -3.35 13.20
N ARG A 22 -12.24 -3.13 14.29
CA ARG A 22 -12.30 -1.83 14.97
C ARG A 22 -10.94 -1.41 15.52
N ALA A 23 -10.31 -2.28 16.32
CA ALA A 23 -9.00 -2.02 16.90
C ALA A 23 -7.92 -1.87 15.82
N PHE A 24 -7.99 -2.67 14.76
CA PHE A 24 -7.08 -2.59 13.62
C PHE A 24 -7.20 -1.27 12.84
N VAL A 25 -8.38 -0.63 12.78
CA VAL A 25 -8.54 0.61 11.99
C VAL A 25 -8.37 1.89 12.75
N LEU A 26 -8.69 1.90 14.04
CA LEU A 26 -8.43 3.08 14.86
C LEU A 26 -6.93 3.29 15.07
N GLU A 27 -6.19 2.21 15.30
CA GLU A 27 -4.76 2.28 15.67
C GLU A 27 -3.96 1.13 15.03
N PRO A 28 -3.85 1.06 13.68
CA PRO A 28 -3.30 -0.10 12.99
C PRO A 28 -1.88 -0.47 13.45
N LEU A 29 -0.98 0.51 13.52
CA LEU A 29 0.42 0.26 13.86
C LEU A 29 0.57 -0.18 15.32
N GLU A 30 -0.10 0.51 16.24
CA GLU A 30 -0.03 0.18 17.67
C GLU A 30 -0.71 -1.16 17.96
N TYR A 31 -1.84 -1.44 17.31
CA TYR A 31 -2.51 -2.73 17.38
C TYR A 31 -1.58 -3.86 16.92
N LEU A 32 -0.95 -3.74 15.75
CA LEU A 32 -0.02 -4.75 15.24
C LEU A 32 1.20 -4.92 16.15
N ARG A 33 1.76 -3.81 16.68
CA ARG A 33 2.89 -3.82 17.61
C ARG A 33 2.55 -4.56 18.91
N ARG A 34 1.42 -4.22 19.53
CA ARG A 34 0.91 -4.88 20.74
C ARG A 34 0.69 -6.36 20.50
N CYS A 35 0.05 -6.71 19.39
CA CYS A 35 -0.22 -8.12 19.13
C CYS A 35 1.06 -8.94 18.84
N ALA A 36 2.06 -8.36 18.16
CA ALA A 36 3.36 -9.01 18.00
C ALA A 36 4.07 -9.21 19.36
N HIS A 37 3.98 -8.23 20.27
CA HIS A 37 4.53 -8.34 21.62
C HIS A 37 3.81 -9.43 22.46
N ASP A 38 2.47 -9.46 22.42
CA ASP A 38 1.67 -10.31 23.32
C ASP A 38 1.48 -11.75 22.81
N TYR A 39 1.54 -11.97 21.48
CA TYR A 39 1.24 -13.26 20.85
C TYR A 39 2.41 -13.86 20.05
N GLY A 40 3.53 -13.13 19.94
CA GLY A 40 4.75 -13.59 19.29
C GLY A 40 4.75 -13.47 17.77
N ASP A 41 5.64 -14.22 17.12
CA ASP A 41 6.01 -13.98 15.72
C ASP A 41 4.99 -14.40 14.67
N VAL A 42 4.04 -15.25 15.05
CA VAL A 42 2.94 -15.67 14.19
C VAL A 42 1.66 -15.60 14.99
N MET A 43 0.74 -14.76 14.54
CA MET A 43 -0.54 -14.57 15.21
C MET A 43 -1.69 -14.59 14.22
N GLN A 44 -2.87 -14.94 14.72
CA GLN A 44 -4.10 -14.88 13.95
C GLN A 44 -4.99 -13.73 14.45
N ILE A 45 -5.40 -12.86 13.54
CA ILE A 45 -6.48 -11.89 13.77
C ILE A 45 -7.65 -12.18 12.84
N ARG A 46 -8.83 -11.71 13.20
CA ARG A 46 -10.03 -11.83 12.36
C ARG A 46 -10.49 -10.45 11.92
N LEU A 47 -10.57 -10.18 10.62
CA LEU A 47 -11.22 -8.97 10.09
C LEU A 47 -12.56 -9.38 9.48
N GLY A 48 -13.66 -9.07 10.17
CA GLY A 48 -14.99 -9.57 9.81
C GLY A 48 -15.06 -11.09 9.89
N THR A 49 -15.32 -11.75 8.76
CA THR A 49 -15.34 -13.22 8.63
C THR A 49 -14.00 -13.80 8.15
N THR A 50 -13.01 -12.94 7.86
CA THR A 50 -11.73 -13.37 7.27
C THR A 50 -10.67 -13.52 8.34
N ALA A 51 -10.06 -14.71 8.42
CA ALA A 51 -8.86 -14.92 9.21
C ALA A 51 -7.63 -14.35 8.49
N ILE A 52 -6.80 -13.61 9.21
CA ILE A 52 -5.55 -13.02 8.74
C ILE A 52 -4.44 -13.49 9.66
N TYR A 53 -3.36 -13.99 9.06
CA TYR A 53 -2.15 -14.38 9.77
C TYR A 53 -1.13 -13.26 9.61
N MET A 54 -0.66 -12.72 10.73
CA MET A 54 0.46 -11.79 10.75
C MET A 54 1.73 -12.55 11.09
N VAL A 55 2.82 -12.16 10.42
CA VAL A 55 4.15 -12.74 10.57
C VAL A 55 5.13 -11.59 10.83
N SER A 56 5.85 -11.65 11.95
CA SER A 56 6.85 -10.64 12.33
C SER A 56 8.29 -11.15 12.43
N SER A 57 8.51 -12.48 12.44
CA SER A 57 9.87 -13.05 12.41
C SER A 57 10.56 -12.74 11.08
N PRO A 58 11.80 -12.23 11.07
CA PRO A 58 12.57 -11.98 9.86
C PRO A 58 12.70 -13.22 8.97
N GLU A 59 12.93 -14.39 9.56
CA GLU A 59 13.10 -15.67 8.85
C GLU A 59 11.80 -16.07 8.15
N LEU A 60 10.66 -15.92 8.83
CA LEU A 60 9.35 -16.23 8.26
C LEU A 60 8.94 -15.20 7.20
N ILE A 61 9.28 -13.93 7.39
CA ILE A 61 9.07 -12.87 6.38
C ILE A 61 9.87 -13.20 5.11
N GLU A 62 11.15 -13.55 5.24
CA GLU A 62 11.97 -13.99 4.10
C GLU A 62 11.35 -15.22 3.44
N GLN A 63 10.92 -16.20 4.25
CA GLN A 63 10.28 -17.39 3.73
C GLN A 63 9.04 -17.07 2.90
N VAL A 64 8.17 -16.17 3.37
CA VAL A 64 6.91 -15.80 2.69
C VAL A 64 7.17 -14.92 1.46
N LEU A 65 8.02 -13.90 1.58
CA LEU A 65 8.21 -12.88 0.55
C LEU A 65 9.26 -13.24 -0.50
N VAL A 66 10.21 -14.11 -0.16
CA VAL A 66 11.35 -14.47 -1.02
C VAL A 66 11.35 -15.96 -1.35
N THR A 67 11.65 -16.83 -0.38
CA THR A 67 11.96 -18.24 -0.63
C THR A 67 10.77 -19.03 -1.18
N ASN A 68 9.59 -18.82 -0.62
CA ASN A 68 8.35 -19.52 -1.01
C ASN A 68 7.32 -18.58 -1.64
N ASN A 69 7.72 -17.43 -2.20
CA ASN A 69 6.78 -16.42 -2.70
C ASN A 69 5.72 -16.97 -3.67
N LYS A 70 6.06 -17.98 -4.49
CA LYS A 70 5.15 -18.62 -5.45
C LYS A 70 4.02 -19.44 -4.80
N LYS A 71 4.18 -19.82 -3.52
CA LYS A 71 3.15 -20.54 -2.74
C LYS A 71 2.11 -19.59 -2.15
N TYR A 72 2.40 -18.30 -2.10
CA TYR A 72 1.51 -17.27 -1.58
C TYR A 72 0.90 -16.46 -2.71
N ARG A 73 -0.31 -15.94 -2.49
CA ARG A 73 -0.97 -15.00 -3.40
C ARG A 73 -1.29 -13.73 -2.64
N LYS A 74 -1.22 -12.60 -3.34
CA LYS A 74 -1.76 -11.31 -2.92
C LYS A 74 -3.21 -11.50 -2.49
N SER A 75 -3.56 -10.81 -1.41
CA SER A 75 -4.85 -10.94 -0.75
C SER A 75 -6.01 -10.75 -1.72
N ARG A 76 -7.15 -11.40 -1.43
CA ARG A 76 -8.39 -11.19 -2.19
C ARG A 76 -8.79 -9.71 -2.22
N PHE A 77 -8.50 -8.94 -1.17
CA PHE A 77 -8.66 -7.49 -1.12
C PHE A 77 -7.85 -6.76 -2.21
N THR A 78 -6.64 -7.22 -2.48
CA THR A 78 -5.80 -6.67 -3.56
C THR A 78 -6.33 -7.08 -4.93
N GLN A 79 -6.82 -8.31 -5.08
CA GLN A 79 -7.37 -8.77 -6.35
C GLN A 79 -8.67 -8.06 -6.75
N ARG A 80 -9.54 -7.72 -5.80
CA ARG A 80 -10.80 -6.98 -6.10
C ARG A 80 -10.55 -5.57 -6.60
N ARG A 81 -9.47 -4.93 -6.14
CA ARG A 81 -9.08 -3.60 -6.59
C ARG A 81 -8.58 -3.57 -8.06
N LYS A 82 -8.41 -4.72 -8.71
CA LYS A 82 -8.13 -4.80 -10.16
C LYS A 82 -9.21 -4.16 -11.01
N ASN A 83 -10.48 -4.19 -10.59
CA ASN A 83 -11.55 -3.59 -11.38
C ASN A 83 -11.45 -2.06 -11.42
N LEU A 84 -10.90 -1.45 -10.37
CA LEU A 84 -10.71 0.01 -10.26
C LEU A 84 -9.42 0.47 -10.94
N PHE A 85 -8.32 -0.26 -10.74
CA PHE A 85 -6.98 0.16 -11.17
C PHE A 85 -6.42 -0.63 -12.36
N GLY A 86 -7.25 -1.49 -12.97
CA GLY A 86 -6.85 -2.41 -14.00
C GLY A 86 -5.81 -3.44 -13.53
N ASN A 87 -5.11 -4.03 -14.50
CA ASN A 87 -4.06 -5.01 -14.25
C ASN A 87 -2.70 -4.33 -14.03
N GLY A 88 -2.60 -3.31 -13.18
CA GLY A 88 -1.32 -2.66 -12.84
C GLY A 88 -0.35 -3.58 -12.07
N LEU A 89 0.93 -3.22 -12.02
CA LEU A 89 2.00 -4.03 -11.39
C LEU A 89 1.71 -4.38 -9.91
N ILE A 90 1.02 -3.48 -9.20
CA ILE A 90 0.62 -3.68 -7.80
C ILE A 90 -0.42 -4.80 -7.68
N PHE A 91 -1.27 -4.98 -8.68
CA PHE A 91 -2.41 -5.91 -8.62
C PHE A 91 -2.16 -7.21 -9.39
N SER A 92 -1.23 -7.23 -10.34
CA SER A 92 -0.87 -8.41 -11.11
C SER A 92 -0.06 -9.45 -10.31
N GLU A 93 -0.10 -10.71 -10.77
CA GLU A 93 0.67 -11.83 -10.21
C GLU A 93 1.24 -12.73 -11.31
N GLY A 94 2.16 -13.63 -10.94
CA GLY A 94 2.69 -14.67 -11.82
C GLY A 94 3.37 -14.14 -13.08
N ASP A 95 3.19 -14.85 -14.19
CA ASP A 95 3.85 -14.53 -15.47
C ASP A 95 3.44 -13.17 -16.04
N PHE A 96 2.19 -12.76 -15.80
CA PHE A 96 1.71 -11.45 -16.23
C PHE A 96 2.42 -10.32 -15.46
N TRP A 97 2.56 -10.46 -14.14
CA TRP A 97 3.36 -9.54 -13.32
C TRP A 97 4.83 -9.53 -13.75
N LEU A 98 5.43 -10.69 -13.99
CA LEU A 98 6.82 -10.79 -14.46
C LEU A 98 7.03 -10.06 -15.79
N ARG A 99 6.09 -10.18 -16.73
CA ARG A 99 6.11 -9.46 -18.00
C ARG A 99 6.07 -7.95 -17.78
N GLN A 100 5.13 -7.46 -16.98
CA GLN A 100 5.03 -6.01 -16.68
C GLN A 100 6.28 -5.49 -15.97
N ARG A 101 6.80 -6.23 -14.99
CA ARG A 101 8.03 -5.86 -14.28
C ARG A 101 9.19 -5.70 -15.25
N ARG A 102 9.38 -6.65 -16.18
CA ARG A 102 10.45 -6.60 -17.19
C ARG A 102 10.31 -5.40 -18.12
N LEU A 103 9.09 -5.05 -18.52
CA LEU A 103 8.85 -3.87 -19.35
C LEU A 103 9.19 -2.55 -18.61
N MET A 104 9.00 -2.50 -17.29
CA MET A 104 9.29 -1.32 -16.49
C MET A 104 10.77 -1.21 -16.07
N GLN A 105 11.50 -2.32 -15.94
CA GLN A 105 12.90 -2.33 -15.49
C GLN A 105 13.81 -1.30 -16.17
N PRO A 106 13.72 -1.04 -17.49
CA PRO A 106 14.60 -0.08 -18.15
C PRO A 106 14.55 1.34 -17.58
N ALA A 107 13.39 1.78 -17.06
CA ALA A 107 13.25 3.08 -16.41
C ALA A 107 14.04 3.17 -15.09
N PHE A 108 14.34 2.03 -14.47
CA PHE A 108 15.07 1.94 -13.20
C PHE A 108 16.55 1.58 -13.37
N HIS A 109 17.11 1.68 -14.58
CA HIS A 109 18.56 1.52 -14.77
C HIS A 109 19.33 2.68 -14.13
N GLN A 110 20.53 2.38 -13.61
CA GLN A 110 21.40 3.34 -12.90
C GLN A 110 21.58 4.68 -13.63
N LYS A 111 21.77 4.67 -14.97
CA LYS A 111 21.90 5.90 -15.77
C LYS A 111 20.64 6.76 -15.75
N ARG A 112 19.45 6.15 -15.78
CA ARG A 112 18.16 6.86 -15.67
C ARG A 112 17.97 7.41 -14.26
N ILE A 113 18.28 6.63 -13.24
CA ILE A 113 18.22 7.07 -11.83
C ILE A 113 19.11 8.30 -11.59
N ALA A 114 20.33 8.32 -12.15
CA ALA A 114 21.21 9.48 -12.06
C ALA A 114 20.55 10.74 -12.65
N SER A 115 19.98 10.66 -13.85
CA SER A 115 19.24 11.78 -14.45
C SER A 115 17.98 12.17 -13.67
N TYR A 116 17.31 11.21 -13.02
CA TYR A 116 16.17 11.50 -12.17
C TYR A 116 16.59 12.26 -10.91
N GLY A 117 17.77 11.96 -10.37
CA GLY A 117 18.35 12.72 -9.24
C GLY A 117 18.55 14.20 -9.57
N GLU A 118 19.01 14.52 -10.77
CA GLU A 118 19.12 15.92 -11.23
C GLU A 118 17.75 16.61 -11.27
N ALA A 119 16.74 15.93 -11.81
CA ALA A 119 15.36 16.46 -11.83
C ALA A 119 14.80 16.63 -10.41
N MET A 120 15.07 15.70 -9.49
CA MET A 120 14.69 15.80 -8.08
C MET A 120 15.29 17.05 -7.43
N VAL A 121 16.60 17.25 -7.57
CA VAL A 121 17.29 18.43 -7.00
C VAL A 121 16.72 19.72 -7.58
N ALA A 122 16.55 19.79 -8.90
CA ALA A 122 16.02 20.99 -9.56
C ALA A 122 14.60 21.33 -9.09
N GLN A 123 13.69 20.35 -9.00
CA GLN A 123 12.32 20.60 -8.53
C GLN A 123 12.28 20.95 -7.04
N SER A 124 13.08 20.29 -6.20
CA SER A 124 13.18 20.62 -4.78
C SER A 124 13.68 22.05 -4.56
N GLN A 125 14.71 22.48 -5.29
CA GLN A 125 15.21 23.86 -5.23
C GLN A 125 14.17 24.87 -5.70
N ARG A 126 13.43 24.56 -6.76
CA ARG A 126 12.38 25.44 -7.29
C ARG A 126 11.23 25.64 -6.32
N ILE A 127 10.76 24.59 -5.66
CA ILE A 127 9.70 24.70 -4.64
C ILE A 127 10.23 25.46 -3.42
N ALA A 128 11.43 25.10 -2.93
CA ALA A 128 12.03 25.76 -1.76
C ALA A 128 12.31 27.26 -1.99
N ALA A 129 12.57 27.68 -3.22
CA ALA A 129 12.77 29.09 -3.55
C ALA A 129 11.50 29.96 -3.35
N ASN A 130 10.31 29.34 -3.29
CA ASN A 130 9.06 30.05 -3.00
C ASN A 130 8.77 30.14 -1.49
N TRP A 131 9.54 29.44 -0.65
CA TRP A 131 9.35 29.44 0.79
C TRP A 131 10.00 30.67 1.41
N GLN A 132 9.36 31.20 2.45
CA GLN A 132 9.84 32.35 3.22
C GLN A 132 10.27 31.93 4.62
N ASP A 133 11.23 32.64 5.20
CA ASP A 133 11.64 32.40 6.59
C ASP A 133 10.46 32.65 7.54
N GLY A 134 10.26 31.73 8.49
CA GLY A 134 9.11 31.73 9.39
C GLY A 134 7.77 31.32 8.78
N GLN A 135 7.73 30.89 7.51
CA GLN A 135 6.50 30.41 6.89
C GLN A 135 6.06 29.06 7.48
N GLU A 136 4.79 28.96 7.87
CA GLU A 136 4.15 27.69 8.19
C GLU A 136 3.72 26.97 6.90
N LEU A 137 4.10 25.70 6.76
CA LEU A 137 3.87 24.88 5.57
C LEU A 137 3.14 23.59 5.92
N THR A 138 2.19 23.20 5.08
CA THR A 138 1.58 21.87 5.13
C THR A 138 2.49 20.88 4.39
N MET A 139 3.41 20.23 5.10
CA MET A 139 4.40 19.32 4.49
C MET A 139 3.79 18.21 3.62
N GLN A 140 2.59 17.72 3.95
CA GLN A 140 1.88 16.74 3.13
C GLN A 140 1.58 17.27 1.72
N GLU A 141 1.13 18.51 1.61
CA GLU A 141 0.79 19.16 0.34
C GLU A 141 2.05 19.45 -0.47
N GLU A 142 3.08 20.04 0.17
CA GLU A 142 4.37 20.35 -0.45
C GLU A 142 5.06 19.08 -0.99
N MET A 143 5.09 18.00 -0.20
CA MET A 143 5.71 16.74 -0.62
C MET A 143 4.90 16.02 -1.70
N MET A 144 3.57 16.12 -1.67
CA MET A 144 2.72 15.59 -2.74
C MET A 144 2.97 16.32 -4.06
N GLN A 145 3.00 17.65 -4.02
CA GLN A 145 3.28 18.47 -5.21
C GLN A 145 4.67 18.15 -5.77
N LEU A 146 5.71 18.19 -4.92
CA LEU A 146 7.07 17.87 -5.32
C LEU A 146 7.16 16.48 -5.96
N SER A 147 6.53 15.47 -5.35
CA SER A 147 6.56 14.10 -5.85
C SER A 147 5.89 13.97 -7.21
N LEU A 148 4.73 14.61 -7.41
CA LEU A 148 4.03 14.60 -8.70
C LEU A 148 4.81 15.34 -9.79
N GLU A 149 5.42 16.47 -9.48
CA GLU A 149 6.27 17.21 -10.42
C GLU A 149 7.49 16.39 -10.84
N ILE A 150 8.17 15.75 -9.89
CA ILE A 150 9.30 14.85 -10.18
C ILE A 150 8.86 13.69 -11.07
N VAL A 151 7.78 12.98 -10.71
CA VAL A 151 7.28 11.85 -11.50
C VAL A 151 6.88 12.31 -12.91
N THR A 152 6.22 13.46 -13.02
CA THR A 152 5.77 14.02 -14.30
C THR A 152 6.96 14.37 -15.19
N LYS A 153 7.97 15.05 -14.63
CA LYS A 153 9.18 15.41 -15.36
C LYS A 153 10.00 14.18 -15.75
N THR A 154 10.17 13.22 -14.84
CA THR A 154 11.06 12.06 -15.07
C THR A 154 10.46 10.99 -15.98
N LEU A 155 9.14 10.79 -15.95
CA LEU A 155 8.47 9.75 -16.75
C LEU A 155 7.93 10.27 -18.09
N PHE A 156 7.49 11.54 -18.15
CA PHE A 156 6.83 12.09 -19.33
C PHE A 156 7.59 13.24 -19.99
N ASP A 157 8.70 13.69 -19.40
CA ASP A 157 9.49 14.87 -19.84
C ASP A 157 8.63 16.14 -20.05
N SER A 158 7.50 16.20 -19.35
CA SER A 158 6.54 17.30 -19.45
C SER A 158 6.64 18.23 -18.24
N GLU A 159 6.46 19.53 -18.46
CA GLU A 159 6.43 20.56 -17.42
C GLU A 159 5.00 21.02 -17.09
N THR A 160 4.02 20.15 -17.31
CA THR A 160 2.60 20.52 -17.23
C THR A 160 2.15 20.71 -15.77
N THR A 161 2.24 21.92 -15.26
CA THR A 161 1.76 22.32 -13.93
C THR A 161 0.23 22.34 -13.81
N GLY A 162 -0.50 22.49 -14.93
CA GLY A 162 -1.96 22.68 -14.93
C GLY A 162 -2.79 21.47 -14.50
N ASP A 163 -2.32 20.24 -14.78
CA ASP A 163 -3.09 19.01 -14.48
C ASP A 163 -2.65 18.31 -13.18
N ILE A 164 -1.51 18.67 -12.59
CA ILE A 164 -0.97 18.01 -11.40
C ILE A 164 -1.92 18.09 -10.21
N HIS A 165 -2.52 19.26 -9.96
CA HIS A 165 -3.46 19.43 -8.84
C HIS A 165 -4.74 18.60 -9.03
N ARG A 166 -5.24 18.48 -10.28
CA ARG A 166 -6.41 17.64 -10.59
C ARG A 166 -6.09 16.16 -10.41
N ILE A 167 -4.91 15.73 -10.85
CA ILE A 167 -4.43 14.34 -10.67
C ILE A 167 -4.26 14.03 -9.18
N GLY A 168 -3.64 14.93 -8.41
CA GLY A 168 -3.49 14.79 -6.97
C GLY A 168 -4.84 14.60 -6.27
N LYS A 169 -5.80 15.50 -6.52
CA LYS A 169 -7.15 15.40 -5.95
C LYS A 169 -7.87 14.10 -6.34
N ALA A 170 -7.71 13.65 -7.59
CA ALA A 170 -8.30 12.38 -8.02
C ALA A 170 -7.66 11.18 -7.31
N LEU A 171 -6.34 11.19 -7.11
CA LEU A 171 -5.63 10.16 -6.37
C LEU A 171 -6.04 10.14 -4.90
N ASP A 172 -6.19 11.29 -4.25
CA ASP A 172 -6.62 11.38 -2.85
C ASP A 172 -8.00 10.73 -2.65
N ILE A 173 -8.96 11.05 -3.51
CA ILE A 173 -10.31 10.44 -3.49
C ILE A 173 -10.22 8.91 -3.66
N LEU A 174 -9.38 8.43 -4.58
CA LEU A 174 -9.21 7.00 -4.80
C LEU A 174 -8.56 6.30 -3.60
N ILE A 175 -7.56 6.91 -2.98
CA ILE A 175 -6.88 6.38 -1.79
C ILE A 175 -7.83 6.32 -0.60
N GLU A 176 -8.64 7.37 -0.40
CA GLU A 176 -9.64 7.42 0.67
C GLU A 176 -10.69 6.33 0.50
N GLN A 177 -11.23 6.16 -0.71
CA GLN A 177 -12.21 5.10 -1.01
C GLN A 177 -11.64 3.70 -0.81
N VAL A 178 -10.39 3.47 -1.24
CA VAL A 178 -9.70 2.20 -1.05
C VAL A 178 -9.46 1.89 0.43
N SER A 179 -9.08 2.91 1.20
CA SER A 179 -8.83 2.78 2.64
C SER A 179 -10.11 2.48 3.40
N ALA A 180 -11.20 3.21 3.10
CA ALA A 180 -12.52 2.98 3.69
C ALA A 180 -13.09 1.58 3.34
N ALA A 181 -12.89 1.11 2.10
CA ALA A 181 -13.36 -0.20 1.67
C ALA A 181 -12.66 -1.38 2.36
N ALA A 182 -11.44 -1.19 2.88
CA ALA A 182 -10.69 -2.23 3.58
C ALA A 182 -11.33 -2.63 4.92
N VAL A 183 -12.18 -1.76 5.48
CA VAL A 183 -12.80 -1.94 6.81
C VAL A 183 -14.29 -2.23 6.78
N ARG A 184 -14.93 -2.14 5.60
CA ARG A 184 -16.38 -2.32 5.50
C ARG A 184 -16.75 -3.77 5.88
N PRO A 185 -17.60 -3.97 6.90
CA PRO A 185 -17.95 -5.32 7.39
C PRO A 185 -18.77 -6.11 6.37
N VAL A 186 -19.48 -5.42 5.49
CA VAL A 186 -20.19 -6.01 4.34
C VAL A 186 -19.53 -5.49 3.06
N GLN A 187 -19.04 -6.42 2.25
CA GLN A 187 -18.49 -6.11 0.95
C GLN A 187 -19.63 -6.14 -0.06
N TYR A 188 -20.04 -4.96 -0.53
CA TYR A 188 -21.07 -4.85 -1.55
C TYR A 188 -20.51 -5.22 -2.93
N PRO A 189 -21.31 -5.83 -3.81
CA PRO A 189 -20.96 -5.96 -5.22
C PRO A 189 -20.66 -4.59 -5.86
N ASP A 190 -19.77 -4.57 -6.85
CA ASP A 190 -19.30 -3.33 -7.52
C ASP A 190 -20.42 -2.50 -8.17
N TRP A 191 -21.62 -3.08 -8.38
CA TRP A 191 -22.79 -2.40 -8.94
C TRP A 191 -23.65 -1.66 -7.91
N VAL A 192 -23.39 -1.85 -6.61
CA VAL A 192 -24.12 -1.15 -5.54
C VAL A 192 -23.48 0.23 -5.33
N PRO A 193 -24.23 1.34 -5.49
CA PRO A 193 -23.70 2.66 -5.19
C PRO A 193 -23.36 2.73 -3.70
N THR A 194 -22.09 2.92 -3.36
CA THR A 194 -21.71 3.19 -1.97
C THR A 194 -21.66 4.69 -1.73
N PRO A 195 -22.10 5.19 -0.57
CA PRO A 195 -22.02 6.62 -0.26
C PRO A 195 -20.56 7.08 -0.40
N GLY A 196 -20.38 8.08 -1.25
CA GLY A 196 -19.17 8.85 -1.46
C GLY A 196 -19.60 10.30 -1.68
#